data_AF-A0A925ADM1-F1
#
_entry.id   AF-A0A925ADM1-F1
#
_cell.length_a   1.000
_cell.length_b   1.000
_cell.length_c   1.000
_cell.angle_alpha   90.00
_cell.angle_beta   90.00
_cell.angle_gamma   90.00
#
_symmetry.space_group_name_H-M   'P 1'
#
loop_
_entity.id
_entity.type
_entity.pdbx_description
1 polymer ?
#
loop_
_entity_poly.entity_id
_entity_poly.type
_entity_poly.pdbx_seq_one_letter_code
_entity_poly.pdbx_strand_id
1 'polypeptide(L)'
;MTPGEPNALTILPTHTRLRVLFDLFILKSWDGNHPDFGPDTFQFGVRNGPTLLDTTFSNYEPITQGFPGTLTDSYPPKTGAIESNTLGFTHPNLGVADAVYRLTYTFEHTDATVILDFRGANLQGIGDESWGLDNVRVEALNLP
;
A
#
# COMPACT_ATOMS: atom_id res chain seq x y z
N MET A 1 -16.50 -8.90 17.54
CA MET A 1 -16.30 -7.53 17.06
C MET A 1 -17.54 -7.14 16.28
N THR A 2 -18.20 -6.06 16.67
CA THR A 2 -19.29 -5.47 15.88
C THR A 2 -18.74 -5.02 14.52
N PRO A 3 -19.53 -5.02 13.44
CA PRO A 3 -19.10 -4.49 12.15
C PRO A 3 -18.69 -3.03 12.34
N GLY A 4 -17.39 -2.77 12.21
CA GLY A 4 -16.79 -1.47 12.45
C GLY A 4 -17.23 -0.45 11.40
N GLU A 5 -17.37 0.79 11.86
CA GLU A 5 -17.55 1.98 11.03
C GLU A 5 -16.65 1.94 9.77
N PRO A 6 -17.16 2.30 8.58
CA PRO A 6 -16.35 2.37 7.37
C PRO A 6 -15.23 3.41 7.54
N ASN A 7 -14.06 3.15 6.95
CA ASN A 7 -12.95 4.10 6.79
C ASN A 7 -13.36 5.29 5.90
N ALA A 8 -14.30 6.10 6.37
CA ALA A 8 -14.94 7.17 5.64
C ALA A 8 -14.49 8.54 6.15
N LEU A 9 -14.05 9.41 5.25
CA LEU A 9 -13.95 10.85 5.53
C LEU A 9 -15.22 11.53 5.01
N THR A 10 -15.96 12.17 5.91
CA THR A 10 -17.25 12.82 5.61
C THR A 10 -17.14 14.35 5.72
N ILE A 11 -18.06 15.06 5.06
CA ILE A 11 -18.16 16.54 5.09
C ILE A 11 -16.90 17.20 4.47
N LEU A 12 -16.45 16.66 3.34
CA LEU A 12 -15.36 17.27 2.57
C LEU A 12 -15.79 18.64 2.01
N PRO A 13 -14.91 19.65 2.03
CA PRO A 13 -15.19 20.93 1.37
C PRO A 13 -15.37 20.71 -0.13
N THR A 14 -16.06 21.62 -0.83
CA THR A 14 -16.22 21.53 -2.29
C THR A 14 -14.87 21.38 -3.00
N HIS A 15 -14.77 20.39 -3.88
CA HIS A 15 -13.58 20.03 -4.63
C HIS A 15 -13.96 19.36 -5.95
N THR A 16 -12.99 19.23 -6.86
CA THR A 16 -13.13 18.40 -8.07
C THR A 16 -12.17 17.21 -8.06
N ARG A 17 -11.15 17.25 -7.20
CA ARG A 17 -10.18 16.16 -7.03
C ARG A 17 -9.81 15.98 -5.58
N LEU A 18 -9.42 14.76 -5.24
CA LEU A 18 -8.73 14.45 -3.99
C LEU A 18 -7.30 14.03 -4.30
N ARG A 19 -6.37 14.44 -3.42
CA ARG A 19 -5.02 13.88 -3.36
C ARG A 19 -4.83 13.16 -2.03
N VAL A 20 -4.46 11.89 -2.11
CA VAL A 20 -4.16 11.06 -0.94
C VAL A 20 -2.68 10.78 -0.91
N LEU A 21 -2.05 11.03 0.25
CA LEU A 21 -0.66 10.71 0.52
C LEU A 21 -0.58 9.82 1.75
N PHE A 22 0.33 8.85 1.75
CA PHE A 22 0.57 8.00 2.91
C PHE A 22 1.95 7.36 2.81
N ASP A 23 2.50 6.96 3.96
CA ASP A 23 3.65 6.09 4.04
C ASP A 23 3.15 4.64 4.22
N LEU A 24 3.53 3.75 3.31
CA LEU A 24 3.24 2.32 3.34
C LEU A 24 4.44 1.57 3.89
N PHE A 25 4.20 0.76 4.92
CA PHE A 25 5.17 -0.08 5.57
C PHE A 25 4.97 -1.49 5.07
N ILE A 26 5.98 -2.05 4.40
CA ILE A 26 6.01 -3.46 4.02
C ILE A 26 6.96 -4.17 4.97
N LEU A 27 6.42 -5.05 5.79
CA LEU A 27 7.13 -5.65 6.91
C LEU A 27 7.30 -7.15 6.68
N LYS A 28 8.49 -7.64 7.01
CA LYS A 28 8.91 -9.05 6.98
C LYS A 28 9.06 -9.58 5.56
N SER A 29 8.68 -10.81 5.20
CA SER A 29 9.08 -11.40 3.91
C SER A 29 8.48 -10.66 2.73
N TRP A 30 7.14 -10.65 2.63
CA TRP A 30 6.37 -10.38 1.42
C TRP A 30 7.02 -11.02 0.19
N ASP A 31 6.48 -12.14 -0.27
CA ASP A 31 7.06 -12.96 -1.32
C ASP A 31 6.80 -12.41 -2.74
N GLY A 32 6.42 -11.14 -2.89
CA GLY A 32 6.47 -10.40 -4.14
C GLY A 32 5.88 -11.13 -5.34
N ASN A 33 6.70 -11.41 -6.35
CA ASN A 33 6.36 -12.13 -7.57
C ASN A 33 6.68 -13.64 -7.50
N HIS A 34 6.92 -14.21 -6.32
CA HIS A 34 7.26 -15.63 -6.17
C HIS A 34 6.15 -16.50 -6.77
N PRO A 35 6.44 -17.47 -7.66
CA PRO A 35 5.42 -18.24 -8.35
C PRO A 35 4.57 -19.13 -7.43
N ASP A 36 5.17 -19.64 -6.36
CA ASP A 36 4.51 -20.60 -5.45
C ASP A 36 3.99 -20.00 -4.13
N PHE A 37 4.49 -18.83 -3.73
CA PHE A 37 4.22 -18.22 -2.42
C PHE A 37 3.57 -16.84 -2.57
N GLY A 38 3.90 -16.11 -3.64
CA GLY A 38 3.17 -14.92 -4.08
C GLY A 38 2.04 -15.23 -5.07
N PRO A 39 1.49 -14.21 -5.76
CA PRO A 39 1.88 -12.82 -5.64
C PRO A 39 1.30 -12.17 -4.37
N ASP A 40 2.16 -11.51 -3.59
CA ASP A 40 1.74 -10.76 -2.41
C ASP A 40 1.41 -9.33 -2.80
N THR A 41 0.12 -9.07 -2.92
CA THR A 41 -0.37 -7.83 -3.50
C THR A 41 -0.77 -6.82 -2.43
N PHE A 42 -0.53 -5.56 -2.76
CA PHE A 42 -1.13 -4.44 -2.05
C PHE A 42 -1.95 -3.61 -3.04
N GLN A 43 -3.20 -3.38 -2.67
CA GLN A 43 -4.15 -2.58 -3.43
C GLN A 43 -4.55 -1.34 -2.63
N PHE A 44 -4.64 -0.22 -3.33
CA PHE A 44 -5.21 1.02 -2.82
C PHE A 44 -6.20 1.59 -3.84
N GLY A 45 -7.37 2.02 -3.37
CA GLY A 45 -8.40 2.61 -4.21
C GLY A 45 -9.53 3.27 -3.45
N VAL A 46 -10.51 3.75 -4.20
CA VAL A 46 -11.75 4.35 -3.66
C VAL A 46 -12.86 3.30 -3.72
N ARG A 47 -13.61 3.13 -2.63
CA ARG A 47 -14.74 2.19 -2.61
C ARG A 47 -15.77 2.58 -3.67
N ASN A 48 -16.16 1.62 -4.50
CA ASN A 48 -17.04 1.84 -5.67
C ASN A 48 -16.48 2.85 -6.68
N GLY A 49 -15.16 3.08 -6.68
CA GLY A 49 -14.47 4.00 -7.56
C GLY A 49 -13.21 3.37 -8.17
N PRO A 50 -12.20 4.17 -8.56
CA PRO A 50 -11.00 3.64 -9.21
C PRO A 50 -10.09 2.88 -8.23
N THR A 51 -9.45 1.82 -8.74
CA THR A 51 -8.22 1.27 -8.17
C THR A 51 -7.05 2.16 -8.60
N LEU A 52 -6.29 2.65 -7.63
CA LEU A 52 -5.19 3.61 -7.83
C LEU A 52 -3.82 2.93 -7.78
N LEU A 53 -3.71 1.82 -7.06
CA LEU A 53 -2.54 0.95 -7.01
C LEU A 53 -2.99 -0.51 -6.98
N ASP A 54 -2.33 -1.34 -7.78
CA ASP A 54 -2.42 -2.80 -7.72
C ASP A 54 -1.08 -3.39 -8.15
N THR A 55 -0.31 -3.87 -7.18
CA THR A 55 1.08 -4.29 -7.40
C THR A 55 1.54 -5.24 -6.29
N THR A 56 2.72 -5.83 -6.45
CA THR A 56 3.37 -6.64 -5.41
C THR A 56 4.54 -5.91 -4.78
N PHE A 57 4.91 -6.33 -3.57
CA PHE A 57 6.08 -5.85 -2.83
C PHE A 57 6.92 -7.01 -2.35
N SER A 58 8.24 -6.82 -2.19
CA SER A 58 9.12 -7.83 -1.61
C SER A 58 10.22 -7.21 -0.76
N ASN A 59 10.55 -7.87 0.35
CA ASN A 59 11.75 -7.59 1.14
C ASN A 59 12.80 -8.70 1.01
N TYR A 60 12.53 -9.75 0.23
CA TYR A 60 13.31 -10.96 0.14
C TYR A 60 14.07 -11.04 -1.18
N GLU A 61 15.40 -11.13 -1.13
CA GLU A 61 16.25 -11.44 -2.30
C GLU A 61 16.37 -12.95 -2.52
N PRO A 62 16.25 -13.49 -3.75
CA PRO A 62 16.20 -12.78 -5.04
C PRO A 62 14.78 -12.51 -5.57
N ILE A 63 13.77 -12.48 -4.69
CA ILE A 63 12.36 -12.42 -5.09
C ILE A 63 11.97 -11.01 -5.50
N THR A 64 11.56 -10.88 -6.76
CA THR A 64 11.21 -9.58 -7.35
C THR A 64 9.84 -9.10 -6.90
N GLN A 65 9.56 -7.83 -7.17
CA GLN A 65 8.27 -7.18 -6.93
C GLN A 65 7.77 -6.44 -8.18
N GLY A 66 6.49 -6.10 -8.19
CA GLY A 66 5.85 -5.32 -9.25
C GLY A 66 6.07 -3.83 -9.08
N PHE A 67 6.12 -3.31 -7.84
CA PHE A 67 6.29 -1.87 -7.61
C PHE A 67 7.69 -1.40 -8.05
N PRO A 68 7.83 -0.27 -8.79
CA PRO A 68 6.84 0.79 -9.00
C PRO A 68 5.89 0.61 -10.19
N GLY A 69 5.93 -0.53 -10.87
CA GLY A 69 4.99 -0.90 -11.92
C GLY A 69 3.76 -1.64 -11.39
N THR A 70 3.23 -2.50 -12.25
CA THR A 70 2.01 -3.29 -12.09
C THR A 70 2.33 -4.75 -11.74
N LEU A 71 1.29 -5.57 -11.58
CA LEU A 71 1.40 -7.01 -11.30
C LEU A 71 2.21 -7.81 -12.33
N THR A 72 2.39 -7.31 -13.55
CA THR A 72 3.17 -7.98 -14.61
C THR A 72 4.63 -7.54 -14.67
N ASP A 73 4.98 -6.49 -13.92
CA ASP A 73 6.33 -5.95 -13.90
C ASP A 73 7.22 -6.66 -12.87
N SER A 74 8.53 -6.53 -13.05
CA SER A 74 9.51 -7.23 -12.22
C SER A 74 10.69 -6.31 -11.94
N TYR A 75 10.84 -5.95 -10.66
CA TYR A 75 11.89 -5.11 -10.12
C TYR A 75 12.55 -5.81 -8.93
N PRO A 76 13.83 -5.49 -8.60
CA PRO A 76 14.45 -5.97 -7.37
C PRO A 76 13.59 -5.63 -6.13
N PRO A 77 13.63 -6.45 -5.06
CA PRO A 77 12.91 -6.15 -3.83
C PRO A 77 13.30 -4.77 -3.30
N LYS A 78 12.35 -4.09 -2.66
CA LYS A 78 12.54 -2.74 -2.10
C LYS A 78 12.77 -1.62 -3.13
N THR A 79 12.61 -1.88 -4.43
CA THR A 79 12.71 -0.83 -5.46
C THR A 79 11.69 0.28 -5.18
N GLY A 80 12.16 1.52 -5.08
CA GLY A 80 11.32 2.69 -4.79
C GLY A 80 11.02 2.93 -3.31
N ALA A 81 11.57 2.11 -2.41
CA ALA A 81 11.50 2.37 -0.97
C ALA A 81 12.34 3.61 -0.60
N ILE A 82 11.83 4.44 0.32
CA ILE A 82 12.55 5.57 0.89
C ILE A 82 13.37 5.19 2.13
N GLU A 83 13.03 4.04 2.75
CA GLU A 83 13.79 3.42 3.82
C GLU A 83 13.81 1.91 3.63
N SER A 84 14.90 1.26 4.05
CA SER A 84 15.06 -0.19 3.96
C SER A 84 15.84 -0.69 5.17
N ASN A 85 15.24 -1.64 5.91
CA ASN A 85 15.81 -2.24 7.11
C ASN A 85 16.18 -1.21 8.19
N THR A 86 15.34 -0.20 8.38
CA THR A 86 15.54 0.90 9.35
C THR A 86 14.65 0.77 10.58
N LEU A 87 13.57 0.00 10.51
CA LEU A 87 12.53 -0.05 11.55
C LEU A 87 12.76 -1.17 12.58
N GLY A 88 13.57 -2.17 12.24
CA GLY A 88 13.96 -3.26 13.14
C GLY A 88 12.96 -4.42 13.17
N PHE A 89 12.03 -4.50 12.21
CA PHE A 89 11.16 -5.67 12.07
C PHE A 89 11.97 -6.83 11.52
N THR A 90 11.87 -8.00 12.15
CA THR A 90 12.67 -9.16 11.78
C THR A 90 11.81 -10.32 11.28
N HIS A 91 12.38 -11.08 10.35
CA HIS A 91 11.87 -12.36 9.89
C HIS A 91 12.94 -13.44 10.15
N PRO A 92 12.56 -14.66 10.63
CA PRO A 92 13.52 -15.70 11.02
C PRO A 92 14.59 -16.03 9.97
N ASN A 93 14.24 -16.01 8.69
CA ASN A 93 15.16 -16.38 7.61
C ASN A 93 15.86 -15.18 6.95
N LEU A 94 15.41 -13.94 7.20
CA LEU A 94 15.90 -12.74 6.50
C LEU A 94 16.66 -11.77 7.40
N GLY A 95 16.57 -11.94 8.72
CA GLY A 95 17.03 -10.92 9.66
C GLY A 95 16.09 -9.71 9.62
N VAL A 96 16.63 -8.48 9.61
CA VAL A 96 15.83 -7.27 9.46
C VAL A 96 15.24 -7.22 8.05
N ALA A 97 13.92 -7.12 7.98
CA ALA A 97 13.16 -7.14 6.75
C ALA A 97 12.01 -6.14 6.89
N ASP A 98 12.28 -4.90 6.48
CA ASP A 98 11.28 -3.85 6.39
C ASP A 98 11.63 -2.87 5.26
N ALA A 99 10.61 -2.23 4.70
CA ALA A 99 10.72 -1.16 3.73
C ALA A 99 9.58 -0.17 3.89
N VAL A 100 9.88 1.12 3.68
CA VAL A 100 8.90 2.21 3.73
C VAL A 100 8.80 2.86 2.36
N TYR A 101 7.57 3.08 1.89
CA TYR A 101 7.26 3.71 0.62
C TYR A 101 6.38 4.93 0.83
N ARG A 102 6.78 6.08 0.29
CA ARG A 102 5.94 7.29 0.32
C ARG A 102 5.13 7.38 -0.97
N LEU A 103 3.82 7.21 -0.85
CA LEU A 103 2.92 7.10 -2.00
C LEU A 103 1.99 8.32 -2.07
N THR A 104 1.69 8.74 -3.30
CA THR A 104 0.79 9.86 -3.59
C THR A 104 -0.07 9.56 -4.80
N TYR A 105 -1.38 9.72 -4.67
CA TYR A 105 -2.35 9.49 -5.72
C TYR A 105 -3.34 10.64 -5.78
N THR A 106 -3.63 11.12 -6.99
CA THR A 106 -4.64 12.16 -7.23
C THR A 106 -5.70 11.60 -8.18
N PHE A 107 -6.98 11.80 -7.85
CA PHE A 107 -8.10 11.30 -8.63
C PHE A 107 -9.28 12.28 -8.60
N GLU A 108 -10.13 12.20 -9.63
CA GLU A 108 -11.37 12.97 -9.71
C GLU A 108 -12.35 12.51 -8.65
N HIS A 109 -12.95 13.46 -7.93
CA HIS A 109 -13.92 13.22 -6.87
C HIS A 109 -14.68 14.51 -6.56
N THR A 110 -15.99 14.41 -6.35
CA THR A 110 -16.84 15.58 -6.05
C THR A 110 -17.75 15.37 -4.85
N ASP A 111 -17.89 14.12 -4.39
CA ASP A 111 -18.81 13.79 -3.31
C ASP A 111 -18.33 14.35 -1.97
N ALA A 112 -19.27 14.63 -1.07
CA ALA A 112 -18.94 15.10 0.28
C ALA A 112 -18.31 14.02 1.17
N THR A 113 -18.23 12.77 0.71
CA THR A 113 -17.67 11.63 1.44
C THR A 113 -16.81 10.80 0.53
N VAL A 114 -15.65 10.36 1.01
CA VAL A 114 -14.80 9.37 0.34
C VAL A 114 -14.55 8.19 1.29
N ILE A 115 -14.54 6.98 0.74
CA ILE A 115 -14.11 5.78 1.47
C ILE A 115 -12.88 5.24 0.76
N LEU A 116 -11.78 5.16 1.49
CA LEU A 116 -10.50 4.67 1.00
C LEU A 116 -10.32 3.21 1.42
N ASP A 117 -10.04 2.34 0.44
CA ASP A 117 -9.82 0.92 0.66
C ASP A 117 -8.33 0.62 0.47
N PHE A 118 -7.69 0.12 1.54
CA PHE A 118 -6.31 -0.38 1.56
C PHE A 118 -6.36 -1.88 1.85
N ARG A 119 -5.67 -2.68 1.05
CA ARG A 119 -5.77 -4.14 1.16
C ARG A 119 -4.46 -4.82 0.80
N GLY A 120 -3.91 -5.58 1.74
CA GLY A 120 -3.00 -6.68 1.42
C GLY A 120 -3.79 -7.94 1.05
N ALA A 121 -3.32 -8.72 0.09
CA ALA A 121 -3.91 -10.02 -0.28
C ALA A 121 -2.81 -11.05 -0.54
N ASN A 122 -3.21 -12.32 -0.45
CA ASN A 122 -2.31 -13.49 -0.50
C ASN A 122 -1.30 -13.59 0.66
N LEU A 123 -1.38 -12.70 1.65
CA LEU A 123 -0.44 -12.69 2.75
C LEU A 123 -0.56 -13.91 3.67
N GLN A 124 0.59 -14.45 4.06
CA GLN A 124 0.80 -15.38 5.13
C GLN A 124 0.53 -14.73 6.50
N GLY A 125 0.68 -15.50 7.58
CA GLY A 125 0.35 -15.03 8.92
C GLY A 125 1.09 -13.74 9.29
N ILE A 126 0.53 -12.93 10.20
CA ILE A 126 1.13 -11.64 10.61
C ILE A 126 2.58 -11.73 11.13
N GLY A 127 2.98 -12.94 11.55
CA GLY A 127 4.34 -13.32 11.94
C GLY A 127 5.35 -13.28 10.78
N ASP A 128 4.86 -13.33 9.56
CA ASP A 128 5.57 -13.58 8.32
C ASP A 128 5.40 -12.41 7.35
N GLU A 129 4.16 -11.92 7.20
CA GLU A 129 3.81 -10.89 6.23
C GLU A 129 2.81 -9.92 6.84
N SER A 130 3.20 -8.67 6.93
CA SER A 130 2.35 -7.64 7.50
C SER A 130 2.64 -6.29 6.88
N TRP A 131 1.69 -5.37 7.02
CA TRP A 131 1.83 -4.01 6.51
C TRP A 131 1.23 -3.01 7.48
N GLY A 132 1.65 -1.76 7.34
CA GLY A 132 1.17 -0.65 8.13
C GLY A 132 1.04 0.61 7.28
N LEU A 133 0.30 1.57 7.82
CA LEU A 133 0.15 2.90 7.24
C LEU A 133 0.56 3.92 8.29
N ASP A 134 1.28 4.95 7.84
CA ASP A 134 1.50 6.16 8.63
C ASP A 134 1.28 7.39 7.75
N ASN A 135 1.16 8.56 8.38
CA ASN A 135 1.09 9.86 7.72
C ASN A 135 -0.01 9.97 6.64
N VAL A 136 -1.13 9.24 6.82
CA VAL A 136 -2.26 9.28 5.89
C VAL A 136 -2.86 10.70 5.87
N ARG A 137 -2.83 11.32 4.69
CA ARG A 137 -3.33 12.67 4.45
C ARG A 137 -4.24 12.69 3.23
N VAL A 138 -5.37 13.38 3.34
CA VAL A 138 -6.29 13.64 2.25
C VAL A 138 -6.42 15.13 2.05
N GLU A 139 -6.26 15.58 0.80
CA GLU A 139 -6.31 16.98 0.42
C GLU A 139 -7.40 17.19 -0.63
N ALA A 140 -8.32 18.11 -0.34
CA ALA A 140 -9.35 18.55 -1.26
C ALA A 140 -8.78 19.61 -2.21
N LEU A 141 -8.85 19.35 -3.52
CA LEU A 141 -8.28 20.20 -4.55
C LEU A 141 -9.39 20.76 -5.44
N ASN A 142 -9.39 22.08 -5.61
CA ASN A 142 -10.14 22.76 -6.66
C ASN A 142 -9.19 23.04 -7.83
N LEU A 143 -9.64 22.82 -9.06
CA LEU A 143 -8.99 23.48 -10.19
C LEU A 143 -9.18 25.00 -10.02
N PRO A 144 -8.16 25.82 -10.32
CA PRO A 144 -8.33 27.27 -10.40
C PRO A 144 -9.40 27.66 -11.43
#